data_AF-A0A4Q9EKJ4-F1
#
_entry.id   AF-A0A4Q9EKJ4-F1
#
_cell.length_a   1.000
_cell.length_b   1.000
_cell.length_c   1.000
_cell.angle_alpha   90.00
_cell.angle_beta   90.00
_cell.angle_gamma   90.00
#
_symmetry.space_group_name_H-M   'P 1'
#
loop_
_entity.id
_entity.type
_entity.pdbx_description
1 polymer ?
#
loop_
_entity_poly.entity_id
_entity_poly.type
_entity_poly.pdbx_seq_one_letter_code
_entity_poly.pdbx_strand_id
1 'polypeptide(L)'
;MITIKPVLLSFLIVFPLFASAIEPDTSAPIERQKCGKNISLTVRDVDSGHAVIGLINHKTKSWDYFYSQHGFINYRKYSQYVPVWYDAKANKYELVKQTSPTSTNIFWGADKSGNYLLSLGGHNYRCGALSAPEANSRTTNENLNAVYGE
;
A
#
# COMPACT_ATOMS: atom_id res chain seq x y z
N MET A 1 25.55 15.60 59.36
CA MET A 1 25.88 15.69 57.92
C MET A 1 25.05 14.62 57.22
N ILE A 2 23.95 14.99 56.57
CA ILE A 2 22.99 14.05 55.98
C ILE A 2 23.29 13.93 54.49
N THR A 3 23.72 12.75 54.05
CA THR A 3 24.02 12.47 52.64
C THR A 3 22.76 12.00 51.94
N ILE A 4 22.18 12.87 51.11
CA ILE A 4 21.03 12.55 50.24
C ILE A 4 21.59 11.92 48.96
N LYS A 5 21.28 10.65 48.71
CA LYS A 5 21.59 9.98 47.42
C LYS A 5 20.50 10.31 46.39
N PRO A 6 20.85 10.72 45.16
CA PRO A 6 19.87 10.92 44.12
C PRO A 6 19.36 9.57 43.59
N VAL A 7 18.05 9.36 43.67
CA VAL A 7 17.36 8.25 42.99
C VAL A 7 17.21 8.65 41.53
N LEU A 8 17.92 7.94 40.65
CA LEU A 8 17.74 8.02 39.21
C LEU A 8 16.33 7.51 38.87
N LEU A 9 15.41 8.44 38.63
CA LEU A 9 14.09 8.15 38.09
C LEU A 9 14.26 7.85 36.59
N SER A 10 14.41 6.58 36.25
CA SER A 10 14.39 6.12 34.86
C SER A 10 13.02 6.40 34.26
N PHE A 11 12.92 7.47 33.48
CA PHE A 11 11.81 7.69 32.55
C PHE A 11 11.81 6.56 31.52
N LEU A 12 10.99 5.54 31.73
CA LEU A 12 10.57 4.64 30.67
C LEU A 12 9.75 5.46 29.68
N ILE A 13 10.41 5.92 28.62
CA ILE A 13 9.74 6.51 27.46
C ILE A 13 8.92 5.37 26.83
N VAL A 14 7.63 5.32 27.16
CA VAL A 14 6.66 4.48 26.47
C VAL A 14 6.45 5.11 25.11
N PHE A 15 7.25 4.68 24.13
CA PHE A 15 6.97 5.02 22.73
C PHE A 15 5.61 4.39 22.36
N PRO A 16 4.64 5.19 21.87
CA PRO A 16 3.42 4.64 21.33
C PRO A 16 3.80 3.76 20.13
N LEU A 17 3.53 2.46 20.25
CA LEU A 17 3.62 1.51 19.14
C LEU A 17 2.51 1.87 18.14
N PHE A 18 2.76 2.85 17.28
CA PHE A 18 1.97 3.02 16.07
C PHE A 18 2.31 1.84 15.17
N ALA A 19 1.43 0.84 15.14
CA ALA A 19 1.53 -0.29 14.23
C ALA A 19 1.30 0.20 12.79
N SER A 20 2.34 0.73 12.16
CA SER A 20 2.37 0.95 10.72
C SER A 20 2.43 -0.40 10.02
N ALA A 21 1.53 -0.64 9.08
CA ALA A 21 1.50 -1.86 8.28
C ALA A 21 2.79 -1.98 7.47
N ILE A 22 3.67 -2.92 7.83
CA ILE A 22 4.85 -3.24 7.04
C ILE A 22 4.37 -3.92 5.77
N GLU A 23 4.73 -3.40 4.59
CA GLU A 23 4.41 -4.01 3.30
C GLU A 23 5.21 -5.33 3.15
N PRO A 24 4.55 -6.50 3.07
CA PRO A 24 5.25 -7.78 2.96
C PRO A 24 6.09 -7.91 1.69
N ASP A 25 5.61 -7.31 0.59
CA ASP A 25 6.37 -7.22 -0.65
C ASP A 25 7.31 -5.99 -0.64
N THR A 26 8.61 -6.28 -0.58
CA THR A 26 9.69 -5.28 -0.62
C THR A 26 10.38 -5.22 -1.98
N SER A 27 9.88 -5.95 -3.00
CA SER A 27 10.46 -5.94 -4.34
C SER A 27 10.34 -4.53 -4.97
N ALA A 28 11.47 -4.00 -5.43
CA ALA A 28 11.55 -2.70 -6.09
C ALA A 28 11.50 -2.87 -7.61
N PRO A 29 10.96 -1.89 -8.37
CA PRO A 29 10.43 -0.59 -7.93
C PRO A 29 8.94 -0.62 -7.52
N ILE A 30 8.60 0.15 -6.48
CA ILE A 30 7.22 0.38 -6.01
C ILE A 30 6.89 1.85 -6.15
N GLU A 31 5.92 2.19 -6.99
CA GLU A 31 5.37 3.54 -7.01
C GLU A 31 4.21 3.68 -6.03
N ARG A 32 3.95 4.92 -5.63
CA ARG A 32 2.92 5.22 -4.64
C ARG A 32 1.97 6.27 -5.17
N GLN A 33 0.74 6.17 -4.70
CA GLN A 33 -0.33 7.06 -5.09
C GLN A 33 -1.30 7.25 -3.93
N LYS A 34 -1.86 8.45 -3.82
CA LYS A 34 -3.01 8.74 -2.95
C LYS A 34 -4.27 8.79 -3.80
N CYS A 35 -5.29 8.03 -3.39
CA CYS A 35 -6.61 8.00 -4.00
C CYS A 35 -7.66 8.52 -3.00
N GLY A 36 -8.44 9.53 -3.40
CA GLY A 36 -9.32 10.23 -2.48
C GLY A 36 -8.56 10.79 -1.26
N LYS A 37 -9.20 10.83 -0.09
CA LYS A 37 -8.59 11.36 1.13
C LYS A 37 -7.71 10.34 1.86
N ASN A 38 -8.15 9.07 1.90
CA ASN A 38 -7.66 8.11 2.89
C ASN A 38 -7.15 6.78 2.29
N ILE A 39 -6.99 6.69 0.96
CA ILE A 39 -6.55 5.45 0.31
C ILE A 39 -5.11 5.65 -0.17
N SER A 40 -4.19 4.89 0.45
CA SER A 40 -2.83 4.71 -0.05
C SER A 40 -2.83 3.51 -0.97
N LEU A 41 -2.33 3.71 -2.19
CA LEU A 41 -2.20 2.69 -3.22
C LEU A 41 -0.73 2.58 -3.60
N THR A 42 -0.22 1.35 -3.67
CA THR A 42 1.07 1.04 -4.27
C THR A 42 0.86 0.43 -5.64
N VAL A 43 1.77 0.70 -6.57
CA VAL A 43 1.77 0.10 -7.92
C VAL A 43 3.12 -0.53 -8.17
N ARG A 44 3.10 -1.74 -8.71
CA ARG A 44 4.27 -2.45 -9.21
C ARG A 44 3.99 -2.96 -10.60
N ASP A 45 4.87 -2.67 -11.53
CA ASP A 45 4.89 -3.36 -12.82
C ASP A 45 5.50 -4.75 -12.59
N VAL A 46 4.84 -5.78 -13.13
CA VAL A 46 5.26 -7.18 -13.03
C VAL A 46 5.40 -7.78 -14.42
N ASP A 47 5.93 -8.99 -14.51
CA ASP A 47 6.19 -9.66 -15.78
C ASP A 47 4.98 -9.67 -16.73
N SER A 48 5.27 -9.73 -18.03
CA SER A 48 4.26 -9.77 -19.10
C SER A 48 3.39 -8.52 -19.21
N GLY A 49 3.87 -7.37 -18.73
CA GLY A 49 3.20 -6.08 -18.86
C GLY A 49 1.99 -5.93 -17.95
N HIS A 50 1.87 -6.75 -16.91
CA HIS A 50 0.83 -6.61 -15.90
C HIS A 50 1.30 -5.67 -14.79
N ALA A 51 0.36 -5.22 -13.96
CA ALA A 51 0.67 -4.55 -12.72
C ALA A 51 -0.03 -5.23 -11.53
N VAL A 52 0.58 -5.07 -10.37
CA VAL A 52 -0.02 -5.34 -9.06
C VAL A 52 -0.25 -4.01 -8.36
N ILE A 53 -1.44 -3.89 -7.75
CA ILE A 53 -1.72 -2.83 -6.80
C ILE A 53 -1.78 -3.38 -5.38
N GLY A 54 -1.24 -2.63 -4.43
CA GLY A 54 -1.43 -2.87 -3.00
C GLY A 54 -2.36 -1.82 -2.41
N LEU A 55 -3.27 -2.25 -1.55
CA LEU A 55 -4.14 -1.39 -0.76
C LEU A 55 -3.99 -1.73 0.72
N ILE A 56 -3.88 -0.71 1.57
CA ILE A 56 -3.90 -0.93 3.02
C ILE A 56 -5.36 -1.13 3.44
N ASN A 57 -5.65 -2.29 4.00
CA ASN A 57 -6.92 -2.57 4.65
C ASN A 57 -6.99 -1.83 5.98
N HIS A 58 -7.90 -0.87 6.08
CA HIS A 58 -8.02 -0.03 7.26
C HIS A 58 -8.44 -0.79 8.53
N LYS A 59 -9.15 -1.92 8.38
CA LYS A 59 -9.64 -2.73 9.50
C LYS A 59 -8.53 -3.61 10.06
N THR A 60 -7.84 -4.34 9.19
CA THR A 60 -6.82 -5.33 9.59
C THR A 60 -5.42 -4.73 9.69
N LYS A 61 -5.22 -3.52 9.16
CA LYS A 61 -3.89 -2.91 9.00
C LYS A 61 -2.94 -3.82 8.20
N SER A 62 -3.47 -4.64 7.31
CA SER A 62 -2.71 -5.48 6.40
C SER A 62 -2.75 -4.93 4.98
N TRP A 63 -1.77 -5.33 4.16
CA TRP A 63 -1.80 -5.08 2.73
C TRP A 63 -2.63 -6.16 2.03
N ASP A 64 -3.61 -5.71 1.25
CA ASP A 64 -4.34 -6.55 0.31
C ASP A 64 -3.78 -6.27 -1.09
N TYR A 65 -3.41 -7.34 -1.81
CA TYR A 65 -2.81 -7.24 -3.13
C TYR A 65 -3.77 -7.68 -4.22
N PHE A 66 -3.68 -7.01 -5.36
CA PHE A 66 -4.51 -7.30 -6.51
C PHE A 66 -3.70 -7.26 -7.79
N TYR A 67 -3.90 -8.26 -8.65
CA TYR A 67 -3.21 -8.43 -9.92
C TYR A 67 -4.13 -8.04 -11.07
N SER A 68 -3.62 -7.27 -12.02
CA SER A 68 -4.37 -6.86 -13.21
C SER A 68 -4.77 -8.06 -14.08
N GLN A 69 -6.06 -8.19 -14.41
CA GLN A 69 -6.54 -9.29 -15.26
C GLN A 69 -6.05 -9.17 -16.71
N HIS A 70 -5.77 -7.95 -17.16
CA HIS A 70 -5.32 -7.67 -18.53
C HIS A 70 -3.98 -6.96 -18.47
N GLY A 71 -3.04 -7.39 -19.33
CA GLY A 71 -1.74 -6.74 -19.46
C GLY A 71 -1.90 -5.32 -19.99
N PHE A 72 -1.20 -4.38 -19.38
CA PHE A 72 -1.10 -3.00 -19.83
C PHE A 72 -0.05 -2.93 -20.94
N ILE A 73 -0.49 -2.90 -22.19
CA ILE A 73 0.38 -2.50 -23.30
C ILE A 73 0.59 -0.97 -23.17
N ASN A 74 1.65 -0.58 -22.45
CA ASN A 74 2.31 0.73 -22.41
C ASN A 74 1.69 1.94 -21.68
N TYR A 75 0.52 1.90 -21.02
CA TYR A 75 -0.06 3.16 -20.46
C TYR A 75 -0.91 3.06 -19.18
N ARG A 76 -0.77 2.00 -18.36
CA ARG A 76 -1.57 1.83 -17.12
C ARG A 76 -3.06 2.06 -17.34
N LYS A 77 -3.56 1.69 -18.52
CA LYS A 77 -4.93 1.87 -18.96
C LYS A 77 -5.88 1.23 -17.97
N TYR A 78 -6.87 1.98 -17.49
CA TYR A 78 -7.91 1.48 -16.58
C TYR A 78 -8.32 0.02 -16.82
N SER A 79 -8.05 -0.85 -15.85
CA SER A 79 -8.21 -2.31 -15.95
C SER A 79 -8.81 -2.90 -14.67
N GLN A 80 -9.39 -4.10 -14.80
CA GLN A 80 -9.91 -4.88 -13.67
C GLN A 80 -8.78 -5.62 -12.95
N TYR A 81 -8.90 -5.71 -11.63
CA TYR A 81 -7.94 -6.34 -10.74
C TYR A 81 -8.59 -7.47 -9.93
N VAL A 82 -7.84 -8.55 -9.73
CA VAL A 82 -8.26 -9.73 -8.95
C VAL A 82 -7.39 -9.93 -7.71
N PRO A 83 -7.95 -10.44 -6.60
CA PRO A 83 -7.20 -10.64 -5.38
C PRO A 83 -6.09 -11.69 -5.56
N VAL A 84 -4.90 -11.34 -5.06
CA VAL A 84 -3.73 -12.22 -4.99
C VAL A 84 -3.14 -12.18 -3.58
N TRP A 85 -2.43 -13.22 -3.21
CA TRP A 85 -1.53 -13.18 -2.07
C TRP A 85 -0.08 -13.18 -2.57
N TYR A 86 0.82 -12.61 -1.78
CA TYR A 86 2.24 -12.55 -2.10
C TYR A 86 2.99 -13.68 -1.40
N ASP A 87 3.60 -14.58 -2.17
CA ASP A 87 4.50 -15.61 -1.67
C ASP A 87 5.91 -15.04 -1.54
N ALA A 88 6.27 -14.62 -0.33
CA ALA A 88 7.60 -14.10 -0.05
C ALA A 88 8.73 -15.13 -0.24
N LYS A 89 8.44 -16.44 -0.14
CA LYS A 89 9.47 -17.49 -0.35
C LYS A 89 9.73 -17.70 -1.84
N ALA A 90 8.68 -17.67 -2.64
CA ALA A 90 8.78 -17.83 -4.10
C ALA A 90 8.90 -16.50 -4.84
N ASN A 91 8.86 -15.36 -4.13
CA ASN A 91 8.91 -13.99 -4.66
C ASN A 91 7.91 -13.78 -5.81
N LYS A 92 6.66 -14.22 -5.61
CA LYS A 92 5.62 -14.18 -6.65
C LYS A 92 4.22 -13.93 -6.09
N TYR A 93 3.34 -13.46 -6.97
CA TYR A 93 1.92 -13.31 -6.67
C TYR A 93 1.14 -14.53 -7.13
N GLU A 94 0.27 -15.04 -6.27
CA GLU A 94 -0.62 -16.15 -6.58
C GLU A 94 -2.07 -15.75 -6.40
N LEU A 95 -2.94 -16.20 -7.31
CA LEU A 95 -4.38 -15.99 -7.21
C LEU A 95 -4.89 -16.54 -5.88
N VAL A 96 -5.64 -15.72 -5.16
CA VAL A 96 -6.43 -16.23 -4.04
C VAL A 96 -7.46 -17.17 -4.66
N LYS A 97 -7.35 -18.48 -4.37
CA LYS A 97 -8.35 -19.48 -4.80
C LYS A 97 -9.72 -18.95 -4.35
N GLN A 98 -10.54 -18.52 -5.30
CA GLN A 98 -11.82 -17.88 -5.05
C GLN A 98 -12.65 -18.73 -4.08
N THR A 99 -12.84 -18.28 -2.85
CA THR A 99 -13.76 -18.90 -1.89
C THR A 99 -15.07 -18.14 -1.75
N SER A 100 -15.28 -17.04 -2.49
CA SER A 100 -16.61 -16.41 -2.54
C SER A 100 -16.87 -15.66 -3.86
N PRO A 101 -18.06 -15.84 -4.48
CA PRO A 101 -18.51 -15.06 -5.64
C PRO A 101 -18.83 -13.58 -5.31
N THR A 102 -18.54 -13.11 -4.09
CA THR A 102 -18.81 -11.74 -3.61
C THR A 102 -17.55 -10.87 -3.52
N SER A 103 -16.47 -11.18 -4.24
CA SER A 103 -15.29 -10.31 -4.24
C SER A 103 -15.65 -8.97 -4.88
N THR A 104 -15.53 -7.89 -4.09
CA THR A 104 -15.68 -6.51 -4.55
C THR A 104 -14.89 -6.29 -5.84
N ASN A 105 -15.54 -5.83 -6.91
CA ASN A 105 -14.83 -5.50 -8.14
C ASN A 105 -13.90 -4.31 -7.88
N ILE A 106 -12.63 -4.48 -8.26
CA ILE A 106 -11.60 -3.45 -8.15
C ILE A 106 -11.10 -3.10 -9.54
N PHE A 107 -11.04 -1.80 -9.82
CA PHE A 107 -10.47 -1.29 -11.05
C PHE A 107 -9.50 -0.16 -10.73
N TRP A 108 -8.40 -0.10 -11.47
CA TRP A 108 -7.46 1.01 -11.36
C TRP A 108 -6.78 1.28 -12.69
N GLY A 109 -6.42 2.53 -12.90
CA GLY A 109 -5.54 2.97 -13.98
C GLY A 109 -5.80 4.40 -14.39
N ALA A 110 -5.11 4.83 -15.45
CA ALA A 110 -5.25 6.14 -16.05
C ALA A 110 -6.25 6.13 -17.22
N ASP A 111 -6.92 7.26 -17.40
CA ASP A 111 -7.59 7.61 -18.65
C ASP A 111 -6.58 8.08 -19.72
N LYS A 112 -7.07 8.41 -20.93
CA LYS A 112 -6.22 8.89 -22.03
C LYS A 112 -5.53 10.23 -21.73
N SER A 113 -6.03 10.99 -20.78
CA SER A 113 -5.49 12.28 -20.34
C SER A 113 -4.50 12.13 -19.18
N GLY A 114 -4.23 10.89 -18.74
CA GLY A 114 -3.33 10.62 -17.61
C GLY A 114 -3.97 10.81 -16.24
N ASN A 115 -5.30 10.99 -16.15
CA ASN A 115 -5.98 11.08 -14.87
C ASN A 115 -6.22 9.68 -14.30
N TYR A 116 -5.73 9.44 -13.09
CA TYR A 116 -5.86 8.15 -12.42
C TYR A 116 -7.18 8.04 -11.65
N LEU A 117 -7.79 6.85 -11.75
CA LEU A 117 -9.01 6.50 -11.05
C LEU A 117 -8.86 5.13 -10.39
N LEU A 118 -9.30 5.03 -9.13
CA LEU A 118 -9.49 3.78 -8.41
C LEU A 118 -11.00 3.57 -8.20
N SER A 119 -11.52 2.40 -8.54
CA SER A 119 -12.89 1.99 -8.23
C SER A 119 -12.90 0.79 -7.30
N LEU A 120 -13.60 0.91 -6.18
CA LEU A 120 -13.79 -0.14 -5.17
C LEU A 120 -15.29 -0.38 -4.98
N GLY A 121 -15.82 -1.48 -5.52
CA GLY A 121 -17.20 -1.91 -5.23
C GLY A 121 -18.29 -0.91 -5.61
N GLY A 122 -18.04 -0.08 -6.63
CA GLY A 122 -18.96 0.96 -7.09
C GLY A 122 -18.60 2.38 -6.63
N HIS A 123 -17.64 2.55 -5.72
CA HIS A 123 -17.13 3.86 -5.33
C HIS A 123 -15.90 4.24 -6.15
N ASN A 124 -15.87 5.46 -6.66
CA ASN A 124 -14.80 5.98 -7.49
C ASN A 124 -13.97 7.03 -6.75
N TYR A 125 -12.66 6.89 -6.79
CA TYR A 125 -11.69 7.76 -6.13
C TYR A 125 -10.70 8.28 -7.15
N ARG A 126 -10.66 9.60 -7.34
CA ARG A 126 -9.59 10.23 -8.11
C ARG A 126 -8.27 10.05 -7.38
N CYS A 127 -7.24 9.70 -8.13
CA CYS A 127 -5.90 9.54 -7.58
C CYS A 127 -4.97 10.65 -8.08
N GLY A 128 -4.01 11.02 -7.23
CA GLY A 128 -2.96 11.98 -7.56
C GLY A 128 -1.95 11.41 -8.56
N ALA A 129 -0.87 12.14 -8.82
CA ALA A 129 0.23 11.60 -9.61
C ALA A 129 0.89 10.40 -8.89
N LEU A 130 1.52 9.52 -9.66
CA LEU A 130 2.40 8.49 -9.12
C LEU A 130 3.70 9.17 -8.68
N SER A 131 4.09 8.93 -7.43
CA SER A 131 5.41 9.32 -6.96
C SER A 131 6.40 8.20 -7.29
N ALA A 132 7.58 8.59 -7.76
CA ALA A 132 8.65 7.69 -8.18
C ALA A 132 9.03 6.68 -7.08
N PRO A 133 9.61 5.53 -7.46
CA PRO A 133 10.01 4.49 -6.53
C PRO A 133 11.00 5.02 -5.50
N GLU A 134 10.64 4.95 -4.21
CA GLU A 134 11.58 5.32 -3.16
C GLU A 134 12.71 4.27 -3.09
N ALA A 135 13.95 4.72 -3.31
CA ALA A 135 15.13 3.86 -3.22
C ALA A 135 15.42 3.30 -1.80
N ASN A 136 14.64 3.70 -0.78
CA ASN A 136 14.80 3.26 0.61
C ASN A 136 13.45 3.13 1.34
N SER A 137 12.93 1.90 1.39
CA SER A 137 11.64 1.50 2.01
C SER A 137 11.51 1.77 3.53
N ARG A 138 12.59 2.14 4.23
CA ARG A 138 12.62 2.17 5.71
C ARG A 138 12.16 3.48 6.36
N THR A 139 12.20 4.61 5.66
CA THR A 139 12.03 5.96 6.24
C THR A 139 10.62 6.56 6.11
N THR A 140 9.68 5.89 5.44
CA THR A 140 8.44 6.54 4.98
C THR A 140 7.18 6.05 5.69
N ASN A 141 7.27 4.98 6.47
CA ASN A 141 6.19 4.54 7.37
C ASN A 141 5.93 5.55 8.51
N GLU A 142 6.91 6.40 8.81
CA GLU A 142 6.79 7.47 9.81
C GLU A 142 6.30 8.77 9.17
N ASN A 143 6.78 9.10 7.96
CA ASN A 143 6.47 10.38 7.31
C ASN A 143 5.10 10.47 6.62
N LEU A 144 4.46 9.34 6.27
CA LEU A 144 3.10 9.37 5.71
C LEU A 144 1.99 9.51 6.77
N ASN A 145 2.30 9.17 8.03
CA ASN A 145 1.42 9.43 9.17
C ASN A 145 1.75 10.78 9.85
N ALA A 146 3.01 11.24 9.80
CA ALA A 146 3.42 12.51 10.41
C ALA A 146 2.92 13.77 9.67
N VAL A 147 2.50 13.66 8.40
CA VAL A 147 1.91 14.80 7.66
C VAL A 147 0.43 15.05 8.03
N TYR A 148 -0.21 14.15 8.79
CA TYR A 148 -1.56 14.36 9.32
C TYR A 148 -1.61 14.02 10.82
N GLY A 149 -0.83 14.79 11.59
CA GLY A 149 -1.24 15.16 12.94
C GLY A 149 -2.19 16.35 12.84
N GLU A 150 -3.38 16.19 13.45
CA GLU A 150 -4.58 17.04 13.46
C GLU A 150 -5.64 16.75 12.37
#